data_AF-A0A7S1S6L6-F1
#
_entry.id   AF-A0A7S1S6L6-F1
#
_cell.length_a   1.000
_cell.length_b   1.000
_cell.length_c   1.000
_cell.angle_alpha   90.00
_cell.angle_beta   90.00
_cell.angle_gamma   90.00
#
_symmetry.space_group_name_H-M   'P 1'
#
loop_
_entity.id
_entity.type
_entity.pdbx_description
1 polymer ?
#
loop_
_entity_poly.entity_id
_entity_poly.type
_entity_poly.pdbx_seq_one_letter_code
_entity_poly.pdbx_strand_id
1 'polypeptide(L)'
;KEQKEQKADAQEEVANKSSTGGKCAKMYGNCKEKKCCKDLSLGKPLGCYKRDASWSECRDSCPPDDSWLCSKSSKSSKTAKTERSAVGEAVDSVPKSLVDPGAMDLPAKAFYGGRVARSGPSIYCFSLMLPWGSEVKLIRSQLARGVGIFQCSDWTVLSNESVVLSHGTPTKILTDVMAGSLKCSFGGEYHTALNSEIFYRVWKKVFEIGRFRRYDWTVKADPDAVLLPQRLQQHTEKRSPYASLYLNNCFEGLHGPIEVVSSGGMEVFAKGVETCRQILEHEWMTYGEDVWLRRCFGLLGLARVDDYAVLREKACKPFKDPIPCNHSAVSFHPLKLPELYFTCLSQALAVA
;
A
#
# COMPACT_ATOMS: atom_id res chain seq x y z
N LYS A 1 43.13 2.72 59.08
CA LYS A 1 42.01 3.11 59.97
C LYS A 1 40.83 3.44 59.08
N GLU A 2 40.33 2.38 58.45
CA GLU A 2 38.98 2.30 57.92
C GLU A 2 37.99 2.52 59.07
N GLN A 3 36.76 2.92 58.72
CA GLN A 3 35.65 3.27 59.61
C GLN A 3 35.72 4.68 60.20
N LYS A 4 35.19 5.64 59.44
CA LYS A 4 34.19 6.61 59.91
C LYS A 4 33.77 7.49 58.74
N GLU A 5 32.65 7.12 58.11
CA GLU A 5 31.57 8.02 57.67
C GLU A 5 30.53 7.19 56.90
N GLN A 6 29.98 6.19 57.61
CA GLN A 6 28.60 5.74 57.39
C GLN A 6 27.73 6.54 58.34
N LYS A 7 26.89 7.44 57.80
CA LYS A 7 25.55 7.84 58.29
C LYS A 7 25.15 9.17 57.66
N ALA A 8 24.64 9.09 56.43
CA ALA A 8 23.61 9.96 55.89
C ALA A 8 22.98 9.19 54.71
N ASP A 9 21.66 9.31 54.55
CA ASP A 9 20.81 8.64 53.55
C ASP A 9 20.60 7.13 53.68
N ALA A 10 19.98 6.74 54.80
CA ALA A 10 19.01 5.66 54.80
C ALA A 10 17.63 6.26 55.12
N GLN A 11 17.02 6.93 54.13
CA GLN A 11 15.60 7.31 54.16
C GLN A 11 15.08 7.71 52.77
N GLU A 12 15.11 6.78 51.80
CA GLU A 12 14.15 6.78 50.68
C GLU A 12 14.11 5.40 49.98
N GLU A 13 13.74 4.36 50.73
CA GLU A 13 13.08 3.20 50.13
C GLU A 13 11.56 3.41 50.24
N VAL A 14 10.85 2.99 49.19
CA VAL A 14 9.40 3.09 48.94
C VAL A 14 8.96 4.36 48.20
N ALA A 15 9.32 4.47 46.91
CA ALA A 15 8.38 4.77 45.81
C ALA A 15 9.12 5.04 44.48
N ASN A 16 9.55 4.00 43.76
CA ASN A 16 9.60 4.08 42.29
C ASN A 16 9.62 2.69 41.62
N LYS A 17 8.57 1.92 41.86
CA LYS A 17 8.10 0.92 40.90
C LYS A 17 6.89 1.53 40.19
N SER A 18 6.89 1.44 38.85
CA SER A 18 5.82 1.82 37.91
C SER A 18 5.91 3.21 37.28
N SER A 19 6.70 3.30 36.21
CA SER A 19 6.48 4.29 35.14
C SER A 19 7.06 3.81 33.79
N THR A 20 6.73 2.58 33.37
CA THR A 20 6.77 2.24 31.94
C THR A 20 5.44 2.65 31.30
N GLY A 21 5.18 3.95 31.25
CA GLY A 21 4.06 4.54 30.51
C GLY A 21 4.36 4.53 29.01
N GLY A 22 4.47 3.34 28.41
CA GLY A 22 4.62 3.19 26.97
C GLY A 22 3.37 3.75 26.27
N LYS A 23 3.56 4.68 25.31
CA LYS A 23 2.47 5.21 24.49
C LYS A 23 1.69 4.04 23.86
N CYS A 24 0.35 4.13 23.87
CA CYS A 24 -0.52 3.15 23.23
C CYS A 24 -0.17 2.94 21.75
N ALA A 25 -0.38 1.72 21.25
CA ALA A 25 -0.15 1.40 19.85
C ALA A 25 -1.12 2.18 18.94
N LYS A 26 -0.62 2.70 17.83
CA LYS A 26 -1.45 3.32 16.77
C LYS A 26 -2.20 2.24 15.99
N MET A 27 -3.12 2.65 15.12
CA MET A 27 -3.80 1.76 14.18
C MET A 27 -2.79 0.89 13.43
N TYR A 28 -3.04 -0.42 13.39
CA TYR A 28 -2.15 -1.47 12.86
C TYR A 28 -0.87 -1.74 13.67
N GLY A 29 -0.67 -1.07 14.80
CA GLY A 29 0.46 -1.32 15.71
C GLY A 29 0.24 -2.51 16.66
N ASN A 30 1.34 -3.04 17.22
CA ASN A 30 1.30 -4.18 18.13
C ASN A 30 0.75 -3.81 19.52
N CYS A 31 -0.54 -4.01 19.72
CA CYS A 31 -1.19 -3.78 21.00
C CYS A 31 -0.93 -4.88 22.03
N LYS A 32 -0.36 -6.03 21.65
CA LYS A 32 0.05 -7.06 22.62
C LYS A 32 1.18 -6.57 23.52
N GLU A 33 2.11 -5.83 22.92
CA GLU A 33 3.27 -5.25 23.60
C GLU A 33 2.86 -3.99 24.37
N LYS A 34 2.13 -3.07 23.71
CA LYS A 34 1.76 -1.77 24.29
C LYS A 34 0.54 -1.80 25.20
N LYS A 35 -0.20 -2.91 25.25
CA LYS A 35 -1.40 -3.14 26.08
C LYS A 35 -2.57 -2.16 25.86
N CYS A 36 -2.48 -1.25 24.90
CA CYS A 36 -3.56 -0.32 24.57
C CYS A 36 -3.45 0.18 23.12
N CYS A 37 -4.55 0.76 22.62
CA CYS A 37 -4.68 1.38 21.29
C CYS A 37 -5.02 2.88 21.43
N LYS A 38 -4.40 3.74 20.60
CA LYS A 38 -4.52 5.20 20.73
C LYS A 38 -5.54 5.85 19.78
N ASP A 39 -5.75 5.27 18.60
CA ASP A 39 -6.47 5.93 17.52
C ASP A 39 -7.99 5.64 17.53
N LEU A 40 -8.74 6.40 16.73
CA LEU A 40 -10.15 6.17 16.44
C LEU A 40 -10.31 5.79 14.97
N SER A 41 -11.16 4.81 14.66
CA SER A 41 -11.66 4.56 13.30
C SER A 41 -13.12 4.98 13.24
N LEU A 42 -13.46 5.91 12.34
CA LEU A 42 -14.83 6.42 12.20
C LEU A 42 -15.43 6.91 13.53
N GLY A 43 -14.62 7.57 14.37
CA GLY A 43 -15.02 8.06 15.69
C GLY A 43 -15.16 6.99 16.78
N LYS A 44 -14.83 5.72 16.49
CA LYS A 44 -14.89 4.60 17.44
C LYS A 44 -13.49 4.18 17.91
N PRO A 45 -13.29 3.85 19.19
CA PRO A 45 -12.04 3.29 19.69
C PRO A 45 -11.65 2.01 18.96
N LEU A 46 -10.35 1.85 18.69
CA LEU A 46 -9.83 0.61 18.12
C LEU A 46 -9.81 -0.52 19.16
N GLY A 47 -10.19 -1.72 18.73
CA GLY A 47 -9.96 -2.97 19.46
C GLY A 47 -8.56 -3.54 19.24
N CYS A 48 -8.07 -4.32 20.20
CA CYS A 48 -6.81 -5.06 20.10
C CYS A 48 -7.09 -6.52 19.73
N TYR A 49 -6.86 -6.89 18.47
CA TYR A 49 -7.22 -8.21 17.96
C TYR A 49 -6.00 -9.12 17.88
N LYS A 50 -6.09 -10.33 18.46
CA LYS A 50 -4.99 -11.29 18.47
C LYS A 50 -4.93 -12.04 17.14
N ARG A 51 -3.83 -11.86 16.42
CA ARG A 51 -3.51 -12.63 15.21
C ARG A 51 -2.90 -13.97 15.59
N ASP A 52 -1.75 -13.92 16.27
CA ASP A 52 -0.99 -15.12 16.63
C ASP A 52 -0.44 -15.08 18.07
N ALA A 53 0.44 -16.03 18.39
CA ALA A 53 1.05 -16.16 19.70
C ALA A 53 1.99 -15.00 20.07
N SER A 54 2.45 -14.19 19.13
CA SER A 54 3.41 -13.10 19.32
C SER A 54 2.84 -11.72 19.00
N TRP A 55 1.77 -11.64 18.21
CA TRP A 55 1.25 -10.38 17.68
C TRP A 55 -0.25 -10.15 17.95
N SER A 56 -0.60 -8.92 18.33
CA SER A 56 -1.99 -8.44 18.37
C SER A 56 -2.03 -7.02 17.83
N GLU A 57 -3.08 -6.66 17.09
CA GLU A 57 -3.11 -5.45 16.29
C GLU A 57 -4.28 -4.53 16.65
N CYS A 58 -4.03 -3.21 16.71
CA CYS A 58 -5.07 -2.19 16.87
C CYS A 58 -5.88 -2.01 15.59
N ARG A 59 -7.17 -2.35 15.59
CA ARG A 59 -8.06 -2.19 14.43
C ARG A 59 -9.50 -1.85 14.83
N ASP A 60 -10.32 -1.52 13.85
CA ASP A 60 -11.76 -1.26 14.00
C ASP A 60 -12.60 -2.53 14.13
N SER A 61 -12.19 -3.61 13.46
CA SER A 61 -12.81 -4.92 13.57
C SER A 61 -11.78 -6.05 13.49
N CYS A 62 -12.16 -7.22 14.02
CA CYS A 62 -11.43 -8.45 13.77
C CYS A 62 -11.56 -8.82 12.28
N PRO A 63 -10.44 -9.02 11.55
CA PRO A 63 -10.51 -9.50 10.17
C PRO A 63 -11.18 -10.89 10.09
N PRO A 64 -12.07 -11.17 9.12
CA PRO A 64 -12.80 -12.44 9.00
C PRO A 64 -11.94 -13.55 8.38
N ASP A 65 -10.69 -13.66 8.82
CA ASP A 65 -9.66 -14.55 8.28
C ASP A 65 -9.24 -15.58 9.34
N ASP A 66 -9.06 -16.84 8.93
CA ASP A 66 -8.79 -17.97 9.84
C ASP A 66 -7.42 -17.88 10.55
N SER A 67 -6.53 -16.97 10.12
CA SER A 67 -5.28 -16.65 10.82
C SER A 67 -5.48 -15.74 12.04
N TRP A 68 -6.70 -15.25 12.28
CA TRP A 68 -7.04 -14.44 13.46
C TRP A 68 -7.84 -15.27 14.47
N LEU A 69 -7.45 -15.21 15.74
CA LEU A 69 -8.11 -15.99 16.79
C LEU A 69 -9.57 -15.57 17.00
N CYS A 70 -9.87 -14.28 16.84
CA CYS A 70 -11.24 -13.77 16.95
C CYS A 70 -12.17 -14.24 15.82
N SER A 71 -11.63 -14.70 14.68
CA SER A 71 -12.43 -15.34 13.62
C SER A 71 -12.85 -16.75 13.98
N LYS A 72 -12.07 -17.43 14.84
CA LYS A 72 -12.32 -18.81 15.26
C LYS A 72 -13.48 -18.95 16.24
N SER A 73 -13.91 -17.86 16.90
CA SER A 73 -15.07 -17.89 17.81
C SER A 73 -16.42 -17.67 17.10
N SER A 74 -16.44 -17.45 15.78
CA SER A 74 -17.68 -17.29 15.01
C SER A 74 -18.23 -18.59 14.41
N LYS A 75 -17.49 -19.71 14.52
CA LYS A 75 -17.87 -21.01 13.92
C LYS A 75 -18.43 -22.05 14.90
N SER A 76 -18.71 -21.70 16.15
CA SER A 76 -19.29 -22.64 17.14
C SER A 76 -20.57 -22.09 17.76
N SER A 77 -21.71 -22.30 17.11
CA SER A 77 -23.01 -22.58 17.74
C SER A 77 -24.10 -22.75 16.68
N LYS A 78 -24.22 -23.95 16.09
CA LYS A 78 -25.51 -24.49 15.61
C LYS A 78 -25.48 -26.02 15.62
N THR A 79 -25.77 -26.60 16.77
CA THR A 79 -26.33 -27.94 16.87
C THR A 79 -27.38 -27.94 17.98
N ALA A 80 -28.65 -27.86 17.60
CA ALA A 80 -29.74 -28.46 18.33
C ALA A 80 -30.85 -28.79 17.31
N LYS A 81 -31.04 -30.09 17.10
CA LYS A 81 -32.20 -30.68 16.43
C LYS A 81 -33.43 -30.46 17.30
N THR A 82 -34.58 -30.24 16.69
CA THR A 82 -35.86 -30.82 17.16
C THR A 82 -36.86 -30.88 16.02
N GLU A 83 -37.78 -31.82 16.14
CA GLU A 83 -38.55 -32.48 15.09
C GLU A 83 -39.86 -31.75 14.70
N ARG A 84 -40.35 -32.15 13.52
CA ARG A 84 -41.69 -32.07 12.91
C ARG A 84 -42.85 -31.51 13.75
N SER A 85 -43.65 -30.65 13.12
CA SER A 85 -45.06 -31.00 12.80
C SER A 85 -45.61 -30.11 11.68
N ALA A 86 -46.49 -30.68 10.86
CA ALA A 86 -47.13 -30.10 9.69
C ALA A 86 -48.40 -29.31 10.07
N VAL A 87 -48.70 -28.20 9.38
CA VAL A 87 -50.04 -27.78 8.89
C VAL A 87 -49.81 -26.79 7.73
N GLY A 88 -50.63 -26.88 6.67
CA GLY A 88 -50.46 -26.18 5.40
C GLY A 88 -51.20 -24.84 5.22
N GLU A 89 -51.40 -24.52 3.94
CA GLU A 89 -52.13 -23.37 3.34
C GLU A 89 -51.48 -21.99 3.56
N ALA A 90 -51.58 -20.98 2.69
CA ALA A 90 -51.83 -20.81 1.26
C ALA A 90 -51.41 -19.33 0.97
N VAL A 91 -51.15 -18.99 -0.31
CA VAL A 91 -51.19 -17.64 -0.94
C VAL A 91 -50.79 -16.39 -0.11
N ASP A 92 -49.80 -15.61 -0.57
CA ASP A 92 -50.12 -14.43 -1.39
C ASP A 92 -48.89 -13.68 -1.93
N SER A 93 -49.18 -12.98 -3.03
CA SER A 93 -48.37 -12.14 -3.90
C SER A 93 -47.59 -10.99 -3.24
N VAL A 94 -46.35 -10.72 -3.72
CA VAL A 94 -45.61 -9.47 -3.47
C VAL A 94 -45.20 -8.82 -4.80
N PRO A 95 -45.51 -7.53 -5.06
CA PRO A 95 -45.23 -6.87 -6.33
C PRO A 95 -43.77 -6.38 -6.46
N LYS A 96 -43.29 -6.38 -7.70
CA LYS A 96 -42.08 -5.70 -8.18
C LYS A 96 -42.27 -4.19 -8.16
N SER A 97 -41.36 -3.44 -7.52
CA SER A 97 -40.73 -2.23 -8.08
C SER A 97 -39.98 -1.44 -6.99
N LEU A 98 -38.65 -1.41 -7.05
CA LEU A 98 -37.87 -0.22 -6.70
C LEU A 98 -36.65 -0.22 -7.61
N VAL A 99 -36.75 0.64 -8.63
CA VAL A 99 -35.72 0.93 -9.62
C VAL A 99 -34.78 1.95 -8.97
N ASP A 100 -33.49 1.64 -8.90
CA ASP A 100 -32.45 2.55 -8.43
C ASP A 100 -31.76 3.16 -9.66
N PRO A 101 -31.82 4.48 -9.91
CA PRO A 101 -31.17 5.11 -11.04
C PRO A 101 -29.77 5.60 -10.66
N GLY A 102 -28.72 5.12 -11.35
CA GLY A 102 -27.44 5.84 -11.37
C GLY A 102 -26.14 5.03 -11.30
N ALA A 103 -26.07 3.82 -11.86
CA ALA A 103 -24.79 3.29 -12.30
C ALA A 103 -24.48 3.87 -13.70
N MET A 104 -23.56 4.84 -13.78
CA MET A 104 -22.97 5.18 -15.07
C MET A 104 -22.17 3.98 -15.57
N ASP A 105 -22.75 3.25 -16.52
CA ASP A 105 -22.09 2.22 -17.30
C ASP A 105 -20.89 2.81 -18.04
N LEU A 106 -19.68 2.55 -17.54
CA LEU A 106 -18.50 2.59 -18.39
C LEU A 106 -18.47 1.27 -19.17
N PRO A 107 -18.48 1.29 -20.51
CA PRO A 107 -18.59 0.07 -21.29
C PRO A 107 -17.30 -0.75 -21.15
N ALA A 108 -17.42 -1.91 -20.51
CA ALA A 108 -16.47 -2.99 -20.67
C ALA A 108 -16.53 -3.47 -22.13
N LYS A 109 -15.55 -3.05 -22.96
CA LYS A 109 -15.28 -3.69 -24.25
C LYS A 109 -13.80 -4.04 -24.40
N ALA A 110 -13.57 -5.34 -24.20
CA ALA A 110 -12.74 -6.22 -25.01
C ALA A 110 -11.42 -5.66 -25.57
N PHE A 111 -10.32 -6.06 -24.93
CA PHE A 111 -9.04 -6.26 -25.60
C PHE A 111 -9.16 -7.38 -26.64
N TYR A 112 -9.02 -7.05 -27.93
CA TYR A 112 -8.28 -7.83 -28.93
C TYR A 112 -7.99 -6.92 -30.15
N GLY A 113 -6.71 -6.64 -30.41
CA GLY A 113 -6.23 -6.41 -31.78
C GLY A 113 -6.38 -5.04 -32.45
N GLY A 114 -6.58 -3.94 -31.73
CA GLY A 114 -6.56 -2.59 -32.32
C GLY A 114 -5.78 -1.59 -31.48
N ARG A 115 -4.61 -1.13 -31.94
CA ARG A 115 -3.92 0.01 -31.34
C ARG A 115 -4.75 1.27 -31.62
N VAL A 116 -5.66 1.63 -30.72
CA VAL A 116 -5.96 3.05 -30.54
C VAL A 116 -4.67 3.65 -29.99
N ALA A 117 -3.95 4.41 -30.81
CA ALA A 117 -2.77 5.13 -30.37
C ALA A 117 -3.19 6.03 -29.20
N ARG A 118 -2.86 5.62 -27.96
CA ARG A 118 -3.02 6.52 -26.82
C ARG A 118 -2.07 7.68 -27.09
N SER A 119 -2.60 8.89 -27.21
CA SER A 119 -1.79 10.09 -27.36
C SER A 119 -0.99 10.32 -26.07
N GLY A 120 0.34 10.17 -26.14
CA GLY A 120 1.25 10.42 -25.01
C GLY A 120 2.23 9.27 -24.74
N PRO A 121 3.23 9.49 -23.85
CA PRO A 121 4.21 8.47 -23.52
C PRO A 121 3.57 7.18 -22.97
N SER A 122 4.13 6.04 -23.34
CA SER A 122 3.71 4.74 -22.85
C SER A 122 4.22 4.48 -21.43
N ILE A 123 3.37 3.92 -20.57
CA ILE A 123 3.68 3.76 -19.15
C ILE A 123 3.49 2.31 -18.74
N TYR A 124 4.52 1.71 -18.15
CA TYR A 124 4.43 0.45 -17.42
C TYR A 124 4.28 0.71 -15.93
N CYS A 125 3.28 0.10 -15.30
CA CYS A 125 3.02 0.28 -13.88
C CYS A 125 3.13 -1.04 -13.12
N PHE A 126 3.66 -1.01 -11.91
CA PHE A 126 3.59 -2.15 -11.03
C PHE A 126 3.30 -1.76 -9.59
N SER A 127 2.72 -2.71 -8.85
CA SER A 127 2.50 -2.60 -7.41
C SER A 127 3.06 -3.83 -6.72
N LEU A 128 3.70 -3.63 -5.57
CA LEU A 128 3.89 -4.70 -4.60
C LEU A 128 2.61 -4.80 -3.76
N MET A 129 2.03 -5.99 -3.69
CA MET A 129 0.82 -6.25 -2.91
C MET A 129 1.14 -7.27 -1.81
N LEU A 130 0.83 -6.92 -0.56
CA LEU A 130 0.79 -7.86 0.54
C LEU A 130 -0.34 -8.88 0.28
N PRO A 131 -0.07 -10.20 0.34
CA PRO A 131 -1.11 -11.21 0.12
C PRO A 131 -2.06 -11.34 1.32
N TRP A 132 -1.87 -10.53 2.36
CA TRP A 132 -2.73 -10.43 3.54
C TRP A 132 -3.20 -8.98 3.74
N GLY A 133 -4.20 -8.81 4.61
CA GLY A 133 -4.73 -7.49 4.95
C GLY A 133 -5.63 -6.90 3.86
N SER A 134 -5.72 -5.57 3.82
CA SER A 134 -6.68 -4.85 2.96
C SER A 134 -6.22 -4.70 1.50
N GLU A 135 -4.93 -4.86 1.21
CA GLU A 135 -4.37 -4.60 -0.13
C GLU A 135 -4.93 -5.54 -1.19
N VAL A 136 -5.19 -6.81 -0.85
CA VAL A 136 -5.83 -7.77 -1.76
C VAL A 136 -7.21 -7.26 -2.21
N LYS A 137 -8.04 -6.79 -1.27
CA LYS A 137 -9.36 -6.23 -1.59
C LYS A 137 -9.22 -4.98 -2.47
N LEU A 138 -8.22 -4.15 -2.17
CA LEU A 138 -7.99 -2.88 -2.86
C LEU A 138 -7.55 -3.10 -4.31
N ILE A 139 -6.53 -3.93 -4.55
CA ILE A 139 -6.05 -4.29 -5.89
C ILE A 139 -7.15 -4.98 -6.72
N ARG A 140 -7.90 -5.92 -6.14
CA ARG A 140 -9.04 -6.56 -6.82
C ARG A 140 -10.10 -5.55 -7.25
N SER A 141 -10.39 -4.58 -6.38
CA SER A 141 -11.38 -3.54 -6.67
C SER A 141 -10.89 -2.58 -7.77
N GLN A 142 -9.60 -2.23 -7.77
CA GLN A 142 -8.99 -1.42 -8.83
C GLN A 142 -9.02 -2.16 -10.18
N LEU A 143 -8.68 -3.45 -10.18
CA LEU A 143 -8.72 -4.30 -11.38
C LEU A 143 -10.14 -4.40 -11.94
N ALA A 144 -11.13 -4.65 -11.09
CA ALA A 144 -12.53 -4.78 -11.48
C ALA A 144 -13.09 -3.51 -12.16
N ARG A 145 -12.52 -2.34 -11.83
CA ARG A 145 -12.91 -1.05 -12.41
C ARG A 145 -11.95 -0.56 -13.51
N GLY A 146 -10.84 -1.25 -13.74
CA GLY A 146 -9.80 -0.84 -14.69
C GLY A 146 -9.24 0.54 -14.35
N VAL A 147 -8.86 0.79 -13.10
CA VAL A 147 -8.30 2.07 -12.61
C VAL A 147 -6.93 1.90 -11.96
N GLY A 148 -6.25 3.00 -11.61
CA GLY A 148 -4.91 2.93 -10.99
C GLY A 148 -3.89 2.36 -11.97
N ILE A 149 -3.07 1.39 -11.52
CA ILE A 149 -2.06 0.76 -12.40
C ILE A 149 -2.68 0.04 -13.60
N PHE A 150 -3.96 -0.37 -13.51
CA PHE A 150 -4.65 -1.11 -14.56
C PHE A 150 -5.04 -0.23 -15.76
N GLN A 151 -4.86 1.10 -15.65
CA GLN A 151 -4.99 2.04 -16.78
C GLN A 151 -3.68 2.26 -17.54
N CYS A 152 -2.55 1.80 -17.01
CA CYS A 152 -1.26 1.92 -17.68
C CYS A 152 -1.23 1.10 -18.99
N SER A 153 -0.19 1.28 -19.79
CA SER A 153 -0.06 0.58 -21.08
C SER A 153 0.13 -0.93 -20.89
N ASP A 154 0.79 -1.30 -19.79
CA ASP A 154 0.98 -2.66 -19.30
C ASP A 154 1.22 -2.56 -17.79
N TRP A 155 1.01 -3.67 -17.10
CA TRP A 155 1.10 -3.68 -15.65
C TRP A 155 1.47 -5.05 -15.08
N THR A 156 1.97 -5.03 -13.86
CA THR A 156 2.27 -6.21 -13.05
C THR A 156 1.88 -5.97 -11.60
N VAL A 157 1.27 -6.97 -10.95
CA VAL A 157 1.11 -6.99 -9.49
C VAL A 157 2.06 -8.04 -8.93
N LEU A 158 3.05 -7.60 -8.17
CA LEU A 158 4.01 -8.47 -7.49
C LEU A 158 3.51 -8.84 -6.10
N SER A 159 3.79 -10.07 -5.67
CA SER A 159 3.58 -10.52 -4.29
C SER A 159 4.53 -11.68 -3.97
N ASN A 160 4.67 -12.05 -2.70
CA ASN A 160 5.42 -13.26 -2.33
C ASN A 160 4.57 -14.54 -2.39
N GLU A 161 3.30 -14.43 -2.76
CA GLU A 161 2.37 -15.54 -2.92
C GLU A 161 1.59 -15.41 -4.23
N SER A 162 1.11 -16.55 -4.76
CA SER A 162 0.25 -16.59 -5.94
C SER A 162 -1.20 -16.31 -5.52
N VAL A 163 -1.71 -15.14 -5.88
CA VAL A 163 -3.05 -14.67 -5.50
C VAL A 163 -3.88 -14.39 -6.75
N VAL A 164 -5.08 -14.97 -6.82
CA VAL A 164 -6.04 -14.66 -7.89
C VAL A 164 -6.61 -13.26 -7.70
N LEU A 165 -6.41 -12.39 -8.68
CA LEU A 165 -6.88 -11.01 -8.68
C LEU A 165 -8.20 -10.82 -9.43
N SER A 166 -8.47 -11.61 -10.48
CA SER A 166 -9.72 -11.50 -11.23
C SER A 166 -10.91 -12.10 -10.49
N HIS A 167 -12.10 -11.53 -10.74
CA HIS A 167 -13.36 -12.09 -10.28
C HIS A 167 -13.88 -13.12 -11.29
N GLY A 168 -13.53 -14.40 -11.10
CA GLY A 168 -14.16 -15.52 -11.80
C GLY A 168 -13.55 -15.92 -13.16
N THR A 169 -14.23 -16.84 -13.82
CA THR A 169 -13.84 -17.48 -15.09
C THR A 169 -14.25 -16.65 -16.32
N PRO A 170 -13.62 -16.84 -17.50
CA PRO A 170 -12.55 -17.81 -17.78
C PRO A 170 -11.14 -17.30 -17.48
N THR A 171 -10.93 -15.98 -17.34
CA THR A 171 -9.59 -15.40 -17.22
C THR A 171 -9.14 -15.32 -15.77
N LYS A 172 -8.17 -16.15 -15.38
CA LYS A 172 -7.49 -16.04 -14.09
C LYS A 172 -6.29 -15.10 -14.22
N ILE A 173 -6.38 -13.94 -13.58
CA ILE A 173 -5.25 -13.03 -13.40
C ILE A 173 -4.62 -13.37 -12.06
N LEU A 174 -3.34 -13.69 -12.06
CA LEU A 174 -2.55 -14.02 -10.87
C LEU A 174 -1.48 -12.95 -10.65
N THR A 175 -1.01 -12.84 -9.41
CA THR A 175 0.20 -12.09 -9.09
C THR A 175 1.44 -12.75 -9.70
N ASP A 176 2.42 -11.92 -10.06
CA ASP A 176 3.78 -12.37 -10.37
C ASP A 176 4.52 -12.60 -9.03
N VAL A 177 4.96 -13.84 -8.80
CA VAL A 177 5.54 -14.25 -7.50
C VAL A 177 7.01 -13.88 -7.41
N MET A 178 7.40 -13.26 -6.30
CA MET A 178 8.79 -13.01 -5.90
C MET A 178 9.16 -13.81 -4.65
N ALA A 179 10.42 -14.24 -4.56
CA ALA A 179 10.91 -14.99 -3.40
C ALA A 179 11.12 -14.07 -2.18
N GLY A 180 10.94 -14.64 -0.98
CA GLY A 180 11.25 -14.02 0.31
C GLY A 180 10.06 -13.32 0.98
N SER A 181 10.15 -13.13 2.30
CA SER A 181 9.09 -12.54 3.13
C SER A 181 8.84 -11.06 2.78
N LEU A 182 7.58 -10.61 2.86
CA LEU A 182 7.22 -9.18 2.79
C LEU A 182 6.99 -8.55 4.18
N LYS A 183 7.26 -9.28 5.27
CA LYS A 183 7.20 -8.72 6.63
C LYS A 183 8.44 -7.85 6.87
N CYS A 184 8.22 -6.62 7.34
CA CYS A 184 9.27 -5.72 7.81
C CYS A 184 8.95 -5.16 9.20
N SER A 185 9.98 -4.71 9.91
CA SER A 185 9.82 -3.93 11.13
C SER A 185 9.58 -2.44 10.81
N PHE A 186 9.14 -1.70 11.81
CA PHE A 186 9.11 -0.24 11.77
C PHE A 186 10.25 0.29 12.65
N GLY A 187 10.94 1.33 12.20
CA GLY A 187 12.11 1.86 12.89
C GLY A 187 12.75 3.05 12.19
N GLY A 188 14.03 3.26 12.44
CA GLY A 188 14.78 4.42 11.94
C GLY A 188 14.37 5.74 12.59
N GLU A 189 15.01 6.83 12.15
CA GLU A 189 14.80 8.19 12.66
C GLU A 189 13.35 8.67 12.49
N TYR A 190 12.68 8.22 11.42
CA TYR A 190 11.33 8.65 11.05
C TYR A 190 10.23 7.67 11.47
N HIS A 191 10.58 6.56 12.14
CA HIS A 191 9.64 5.49 12.53
C HIS A 191 8.78 4.97 11.37
N THR A 192 9.41 4.76 10.21
CA THR A 192 8.79 4.25 8.98
C THR A 192 9.05 2.76 8.80
N ALA A 193 8.50 2.16 7.74
CA ALA A 193 8.75 0.77 7.38
C ALA A 193 10.22 0.58 6.95
N LEU A 194 10.91 -0.42 7.50
CA LEU A 194 12.28 -0.79 7.14
C LEU A 194 12.24 -1.91 6.09
N ASN A 195 11.84 -1.54 4.88
CA ASN A 195 11.49 -2.42 3.77
C ASN A 195 12.47 -2.35 2.58
N SER A 196 13.62 -1.69 2.74
CA SER A 196 14.61 -1.50 1.66
C SER A 196 15.10 -2.82 1.03
N GLU A 197 15.36 -3.87 1.84
CA GLU A 197 15.73 -5.20 1.31
C GLU A 197 14.61 -5.82 0.47
N ILE A 198 13.35 -5.67 0.92
CA ILE A 198 12.18 -6.16 0.19
C ILE A 198 12.11 -5.49 -1.17
N PHE A 199 12.25 -4.17 -1.22
CA PHE A 199 12.18 -3.42 -2.46
C PHE A 199 13.37 -3.63 -3.38
N TYR A 200 14.57 -3.91 -2.86
CA TYR A 200 15.67 -4.42 -3.69
C TYR A 200 15.27 -5.71 -4.41
N ARG A 201 14.63 -6.66 -3.71
CA ARG A 201 14.11 -7.89 -4.35
C ARG A 201 12.99 -7.60 -5.35
N VAL A 202 12.10 -6.65 -5.05
CA VAL A 202 11.04 -6.20 -5.98
C VAL A 202 11.66 -5.70 -7.29
N TRP A 203 12.61 -4.77 -7.21
CA TRP A 203 13.27 -4.21 -8.39
C TRP A 203 14.02 -5.27 -9.19
N LYS A 204 14.72 -6.20 -8.53
CA LYS A 204 15.30 -7.37 -9.21
C LYS A 204 14.26 -8.18 -9.97
N LYS A 205 13.08 -8.42 -9.38
CA LYS A 205 12.01 -9.14 -10.06
C LYS A 205 11.46 -8.37 -11.26
N VAL A 206 11.34 -7.05 -11.16
CA VAL A 206 10.97 -6.18 -12.31
C VAL A 206 11.99 -6.30 -13.44
N PHE A 207 13.29 -6.34 -13.12
CA PHE A 207 14.34 -6.49 -14.13
C PHE A 207 14.35 -7.86 -14.80
N GLU A 208 14.13 -8.92 -14.01
CA GLU A 208 13.97 -10.30 -14.47
C GLU A 208 12.79 -10.43 -15.45
N ILE A 209 11.63 -9.86 -15.10
CA ILE A 209 10.43 -9.84 -15.95
C ILE A 209 10.69 -9.01 -17.23
N GLY A 210 11.42 -7.90 -17.12
CA GLY A 210 11.91 -7.13 -18.26
C GLY A 210 10.87 -6.36 -19.06
N ARG A 211 9.58 -6.35 -18.65
CA ARG A 211 8.50 -5.63 -19.35
C ARG A 211 8.77 -4.15 -19.51
N PHE A 212 9.42 -3.53 -18.52
CA PHE A 212 9.73 -2.10 -18.49
C PHE A 212 10.46 -1.62 -19.75
N ARG A 213 11.25 -2.48 -20.41
CA ARG A 213 12.03 -2.14 -21.62
C ARG A 213 11.17 -1.78 -22.83
N ARG A 214 9.87 -2.10 -22.80
CA ARG A 214 8.92 -1.83 -23.90
C ARG A 214 8.19 -0.50 -23.76
N TYR A 215 8.43 0.24 -22.68
CA TYR A 215 7.65 1.42 -22.31
C TYR A 215 8.55 2.61 -22.00
N ASP A 216 8.03 3.80 -22.24
CA ASP A 216 8.76 5.07 -22.09
C ASP A 216 9.04 5.38 -20.60
N TRP A 217 8.13 4.98 -19.73
CA TRP A 217 8.19 5.22 -18.29
C TRP A 217 7.81 3.99 -17.47
N THR A 218 8.47 3.81 -16.34
CA THR A 218 8.13 2.80 -15.33
C THR A 218 7.67 3.47 -14.05
N VAL A 219 6.57 2.97 -13.50
CA VAL A 219 5.93 3.52 -12.31
C VAL A 219 5.74 2.41 -11.29
N LYS A 220 6.36 2.55 -10.12
CA LYS A 220 5.88 1.86 -8.92
C LYS A 220 4.76 2.68 -8.32
N ALA A 221 3.64 2.06 -7.97
CA ALA A 221 2.58 2.69 -7.19
C ALA A 221 2.15 1.76 -6.06
N ASP A 222 2.01 2.29 -4.85
CA ASP A 222 1.47 1.51 -3.74
C ASP A 222 -0.02 1.18 -3.95
N PRO A 223 -0.52 0.04 -3.45
CA PRO A 223 -1.93 -0.31 -3.58
C PRO A 223 -2.89 0.76 -3.04
N ASP A 224 -2.48 1.52 -2.03
CA ASP A 224 -3.27 2.59 -1.41
C ASP A 224 -2.95 4.01 -1.94
N ALA A 225 -2.23 4.09 -3.07
CA ALA A 225 -2.07 5.32 -3.82
C ALA A 225 -3.07 5.39 -4.98
N VAL A 226 -3.93 6.42 -4.99
CA VAL A 226 -4.82 6.69 -6.13
C VAL A 226 -3.98 7.27 -7.26
N LEU A 227 -3.67 6.46 -8.27
CA LEU A 227 -2.88 6.84 -9.44
C LEU A 227 -3.81 7.22 -10.61
N LEU A 228 -3.50 8.34 -11.27
CA LEU A 228 -4.10 8.76 -12.54
C LEU A 228 -3.06 8.75 -13.67
N PRO A 229 -2.89 7.64 -14.42
CA PRO A 229 -1.83 7.54 -15.42
C PRO A 229 -1.92 8.59 -16.53
N GLN A 230 -3.12 9.03 -16.91
CA GLN A 230 -3.30 10.07 -17.92
C GLN A 230 -2.69 11.42 -17.48
N ARG A 231 -2.77 11.77 -16.19
CA ARG A 231 -2.09 12.95 -15.67
C ARG A 231 -0.58 12.77 -15.71
N LEU A 232 -0.09 11.58 -15.39
CA LEU A 232 1.35 11.31 -15.49
C LEU A 232 1.88 11.45 -16.93
N GLN A 233 1.08 11.07 -17.94
CA GLN A 233 1.44 11.29 -19.34
C GLN A 233 1.66 12.77 -19.65
N GLN A 234 0.81 13.67 -19.13
CA GLN A 234 0.96 15.12 -19.30
C GLN A 234 2.26 15.65 -18.65
N HIS A 235 2.61 15.13 -17.47
CA HIS A 235 3.84 15.52 -16.76
C HIS A 235 5.12 15.03 -17.45
N THR A 236 5.00 13.98 -18.26
CA THR A 236 6.14 13.32 -18.92
C THR A 236 6.24 13.62 -20.42
N GLU A 237 5.20 14.21 -21.03
CA GLU A 237 5.10 14.47 -22.47
C GLU A 237 6.31 15.24 -23.03
N LYS A 238 6.78 16.24 -22.30
CA LYS A 238 7.90 17.11 -22.73
C LYS A 238 9.27 16.59 -22.31
N ARG A 239 9.34 15.38 -21.76
CA ARG A 239 10.57 14.79 -21.23
C ARG A 239 10.99 13.63 -22.12
N SER A 240 12.26 13.58 -22.49
CA SER A 240 12.78 12.42 -23.23
C SER A 240 12.74 11.18 -22.34
N PRO A 241 12.02 10.11 -22.71
CA PRO A 241 12.01 8.87 -21.94
C PRO A 241 13.37 8.16 -21.97
N TYR A 242 14.22 8.46 -22.95
CA TYR A 242 15.56 7.87 -23.07
C TYR A 242 16.62 8.58 -22.22
N ALA A 243 16.31 9.76 -21.67
CA ALA A 243 17.19 10.40 -20.69
C ALA A 243 17.26 9.54 -19.43
N SER A 244 18.41 9.50 -18.76
CA SER A 244 18.55 8.79 -17.47
C SER A 244 18.06 9.67 -16.33
N LEU A 245 16.79 9.54 -15.93
CA LEU A 245 16.19 10.42 -14.93
C LEU A 245 15.05 9.76 -14.13
N TYR A 246 14.70 10.38 -13.01
CA TYR A 246 13.51 10.05 -12.22
C TYR A 246 12.78 11.32 -11.79
N LEU A 247 11.46 11.21 -11.54
CA LEU A 247 10.69 12.31 -10.99
C LEU A 247 10.71 12.25 -9.47
N ASN A 248 11.20 13.33 -8.86
CA ASN A 248 11.22 13.51 -7.42
C ASN A 248 9.96 14.26 -6.98
N ASN A 249 9.13 13.56 -6.18
CA ASN A 249 7.77 13.99 -5.85
C ASN A 249 7.66 14.86 -4.58
N CYS A 250 8.75 15.01 -3.83
CA CYS A 250 8.77 15.76 -2.57
C CYS A 250 10.09 16.52 -2.33
N PHE A 251 10.03 17.71 -1.76
CA PHE A 251 11.23 18.55 -1.54
C PHE A 251 12.24 17.91 -0.56
N GLU A 252 11.77 17.16 0.44
CA GLU A 252 12.57 16.39 1.41
C GLU A 252 13.21 15.15 0.76
N GLY A 253 12.67 14.67 -0.36
CA GLY A 253 13.18 13.51 -1.08
C GLY A 253 12.14 12.79 -1.92
N LEU A 254 12.55 11.75 -2.62
CA LEU A 254 11.62 10.85 -3.28
C LEU A 254 10.84 10.12 -2.19
N HIS A 255 9.50 10.11 -2.29
CA HIS A 255 8.66 9.34 -1.39
C HIS A 255 8.05 8.13 -2.09
N GLY A 256 7.97 7.02 -1.35
CA GLY A 256 7.61 5.69 -1.84
C GLY A 256 6.23 5.49 -2.49
N PRO A 257 5.14 6.25 -2.16
CA PRO A 257 3.81 5.94 -2.69
C PRO A 257 3.70 5.91 -4.22
N ILE A 258 4.57 6.67 -4.89
CA ILE A 258 4.74 6.63 -6.33
C ILE A 258 6.19 6.93 -6.72
N GLU A 259 6.80 6.06 -7.51
CA GLU A 259 8.17 6.23 -8.01
C GLU A 259 8.15 6.15 -9.53
N VAL A 260 8.57 7.23 -10.19
CA VAL A 260 8.49 7.37 -11.66
C VAL A 260 9.88 7.48 -12.24
N VAL A 261 10.25 6.54 -13.10
CA VAL A 261 11.58 6.45 -13.70
C VAL A 261 11.45 6.35 -15.22
N SER A 262 12.26 7.12 -15.94
CA SER A 262 12.30 7.07 -17.40
C SER A 262 12.92 5.74 -17.89
N SER A 263 12.65 5.35 -19.13
CA SER A 263 13.25 4.15 -19.74
C SER A 263 14.78 4.17 -19.69
N GLY A 264 15.42 5.31 -19.95
CA GLY A 264 16.86 5.48 -19.82
C GLY A 264 17.36 5.30 -18.39
N GLY A 265 16.62 5.81 -17.41
CA GLY A 265 16.94 5.63 -15.98
C GLY A 265 16.82 4.18 -15.56
N MET A 266 15.79 3.48 -16.05
CA MET A 266 15.56 2.06 -15.79
C MET A 266 16.67 1.17 -16.36
N GLU A 267 17.22 1.48 -17.54
CA GLU A 267 18.34 0.75 -18.12
C GLU A 267 19.63 0.92 -17.30
N VAL A 268 19.90 2.14 -16.82
CA VAL A 268 21.05 2.39 -15.92
C VAL A 268 20.83 1.68 -14.58
N PHE A 269 19.62 1.76 -14.02
CA PHE A 269 19.28 1.14 -12.76
C PHE A 269 19.40 -0.40 -12.82
N ALA A 270 18.88 -1.03 -13.87
CA ALA A 270 18.97 -2.48 -14.06
C ALA A 270 20.44 -2.97 -14.09
N LYS A 271 21.36 -2.18 -14.66
CA LYS A 271 22.79 -2.51 -14.70
C LYS A 271 23.51 -2.25 -13.36
N GLY A 272 23.04 -1.26 -12.60
CA GLY A 272 23.70 -0.76 -11.39
C GLY A 272 23.11 -1.22 -10.05
N VAL A 273 21.94 -1.86 -10.04
CA VAL A 273 21.22 -2.22 -8.80
C VAL A 273 22.06 -3.05 -7.83
N GLU A 274 22.93 -3.92 -8.32
CA GLU A 274 23.78 -4.76 -7.48
C GLU A 274 24.90 -3.95 -6.80
N THR A 275 25.49 -2.99 -7.51
CA THR A 275 26.44 -2.03 -6.93
C THR A 275 25.77 -1.20 -5.84
N CYS A 276 24.54 -0.74 -6.09
CA CYS A 276 23.76 -0.04 -5.06
C CYS A 276 23.53 -0.89 -3.83
N ARG A 277 23.16 -2.17 -3.99
CA ARG A 277 23.02 -3.09 -2.85
C ARG A 277 24.32 -3.13 -2.04
N GLN A 278 25.44 -3.44 -2.68
CA GLN A 278 26.72 -3.60 -1.98
C GLN A 278 27.12 -2.34 -1.19
N ILE A 279 26.88 -1.16 -1.76
CA ILE A 279 27.23 0.11 -1.10
C ILE A 279 26.24 0.46 0.02
N LEU A 280 24.94 0.25 -0.18
CA LEU A 280 23.87 0.76 0.68
C LEU A 280 23.24 -0.29 1.61
N GLU A 281 23.68 -1.55 1.57
CA GLU A 281 23.16 -2.65 2.39
C GLU A 281 23.23 -2.34 3.89
N HIS A 282 24.25 -1.61 4.33
CA HIS A 282 24.41 -1.17 5.72
C HIS A 282 23.32 -0.19 6.19
N GLU A 283 22.51 0.36 5.29
CA GLU A 283 21.46 1.34 5.59
C GLU A 283 20.05 0.76 5.56
N TRP A 284 19.89 -0.54 5.26
CA TRP A 284 18.57 -1.18 5.15
C TRP A 284 17.72 -1.05 6.41
N MET A 285 18.35 -0.94 7.58
CA MET A 285 17.67 -0.79 8.87
C MET A 285 17.60 0.67 9.34
N THR A 286 18.09 1.62 8.53
CA THR A 286 18.11 3.04 8.85
C THR A 286 16.98 3.80 8.15
N TYR A 287 16.73 3.48 6.88
CA TYR A 287 15.78 4.19 6.04
C TYR A 287 14.80 3.26 5.31
N GLY A 288 13.68 3.85 4.86
CA GLY A 288 12.71 3.20 3.97
C GLY A 288 13.24 3.01 2.55
N GLU A 289 12.46 2.28 1.74
CA GLU A 289 12.84 1.89 0.38
C GLU A 289 13.09 3.09 -0.53
N ASP A 290 12.33 4.16 -0.33
CA ASP A 290 12.33 5.37 -1.16
C ASP A 290 13.64 6.15 -1.00
N VAL A 291 14.15 6.23 0.22
CA VAL A 291 15.48 6.78 0.52
C VAL A 291 16.56 5.90 -0.09
N TRP A 292 16.49 4.57 0.07
CA TRP A 292 17.46 3.65 -0.55
C TRP A 292 17.47 3.81 -2.07
N LEU A 293 16.29 3.89 -2.69
CA LEU A 293 16.12 4.03 -4.13
C LEU A 293 16.69 5.35 -4.64
N ARG A 294 16.34 6.47 -4.00
CA ARG A 294 16.92 7.79 -4.31
C ARG A 294 18.43 7.79 -4.21
N ARG A 295 18.98 7.17 -3.17
CA ARG A 295 20.44 7.09 -2.98
C ARG A 295 21.10 6.23 -4.05
N CYS A 296 20.48 5.11 -4.42
CA CYS A 296 20.93 4.30 -5.54
C CYS A 296 20.94 5.11 -6.85
N PHE A 297 19.87 5.86 -7.14
CA PHE A 297 19.80 6.72 -8.31
C PHE A 297 20.90 7.79 -8.31
N GLY A 298 21.21 8.37 -7.15
CA GLY A 298 22.34 9.29 -6.99
C GLY A 298 23.69 8.63 -7.29
N LEU A 299 23.94 7.41 -6.76
CA LEU A 299 25.17 6.65 -7.03
C LEU A 299 25.33 6.30 -8.52
N LEU A 300 24.21 6.04 -9.20
CA LEU A 300 24.18 5.68 -10.62
C LEU A 300 24.09 6.89 -11.56
N GLY A 301 24.04 8.12 -11.01
CA GLY A 301 24.00 9.35 -11.80
C GLY A 301 22.71 9.59 -12.57
N LEU A 302 21.57 9.03 -12.11
CA LEU A 302 20.26 9.40 -12.67
C LEU A 302 19.95 10.86 -12.31
N ALA A 303 19.52 11.64 -13.30
CA ALA A 303 19.12 13.01 -13.07
C ALA A 303 17.85 13.06 -12.22
N ARG A 304 17.94 13.76 -11.09
CA ARG A 304 16.77 14.12 -10.27
C ARG A 304 16.01 15.25 -10.96
N VAL A 305 14.73 15.04 -11.24
CA VAL A 305 13.84 16.09 -11.72
C VAL A 305 12.72 16.30 -10.72
N ASP A 306 12.69 17.46 -10.09
CA ASP A 306 11.63 17.81 -9.16
C ASP A 306 10.30 18.06 -9.89
N ASP A 307 9.26 17.35 -9.46
CA ASP A 307 7.88 17.51 -9.89
C ASP A 307 6.94 17.23 -8.71
N TYR A 308 6.71 18.27 -7.91
CA TYR A 308 5.93 18.17 -6.67
C TYR A 308 4.41 18.11 -6.90
N ALA A 309 3.96 18.10 -8.15
CA ALA A 309 2.56 17.84 -8.51
C ALA A 309 2.31 16.34 -8.79
N VAL A 310 3.35 15.51 -8.76
CA VAL A 310 3.21 14.05 -8.87
C VAL A 310 2.48 13.45 -7.66
N LEU A 311 2.76 13.91 -6.44
CA LEU A 311 2.23 13.29 -5.22
C LEU A 311 1.61 14.33 -4.28
N ARG A 312 0.41 14.02 -3.77
CA ARG A 312 -0.18 14.67 -2.60
C ARG A 312 -0.29 13.69 -1.45
N GLU A 313 0.34 14.06 -0.33
CA GLU A 313 0.32 13.29 0.90
C GLU A 313 0.71 14.13 2.12
N LYS A 314 0.46 13.58 3.31
CA LYS A 314 0.80 14.22 4.60
C LYS A 314 2.20 13.90 5.13
N ALA A 315 3.01 13.13 4.39
CA ALA A 315 4.35 12.73 4.83
C ALA A 315 5.45 13.67 4.33
N CYS A 316 5.17 14.50 3.32
CA CYS A 316 6.10 15.47 2.74
C CYS A 316 5.72 16.90 3.10
N LYS A 317 6.64 17.73 3.59
CA LYS A 317 6.35 19.18 3.75
C LYS A 317 6.39 19.95 2.40
N PRO A 318 5.85 21.18 2.31
CA PRO A 318 4.69 21.57 3.10
C PRO A 318 3.60 20.50 2.97
N PHE A 319 3.01 20.10 4.10
CA PHE A 319 2.09 18.97 4.13
C PHE A 319 0.91 19.22 3.20
N LYS A 320 0.66 18.29 2.29
CA LYS A 320 -0.42 18.37 1.31
C LYS A 320 -1.48 17.35 1.67
N ASP A 321 -2.58 17.80 2.26
CA ASP A 321 -3.69 16.89 2.49
C ASP A 321 -4.11 16.22 1.16
N PRO A 322 -4.19 14.87 1.14
CA PRO A 322 -4.63 14.15 -0.04
C PRO A 322 -6.14 14.28 -0.24
N ILE A 323 -6.90 14.49 0.84
CA ILE A 323 -8.37 14.60 0.83
C ILE A 323 -8.76 16.05 1.21
N PRO A 324 -9.72 16.68 0.51
CA PRO A 324 -10.39 16.18 -0.70
C PRO A 324 -9.41 16.05 -1.88
N CYS A 325 -9.63 15.05 -2.74
CA CYS A 325 -8.76 14.79 -3.89
C CYS A 325 -9.08 15.69 -5.08
N ASN A 326 -9.45 16.96 -4.82
CA ASN A 326 -9.87 17.95 -5.82
C ASN A 326 -8.68 18.77 -6.35
N HIS A 327 -7.55 18.11 -6.59
CA HIS A 327 -6.34 18.72 -7.15
C HIS A 327 -5.94 18.03 -8.45
N SER A 328 -5.16 18.70 -9.29
CA SER A 328 -4.58 18.17 -10.53
C SER A 328 -3.42 17.18 -10.31
N ALA A 329 -3.18 16.71 -9.08
CA ALA A 329 -2.06 15.84 -8.79
C ALA A 329 -2.19 14.49 -9.50
N VAL A 330 -1.05 13.87 -9.82
CA VAL A 330 -0.98 12.54 -10.46
C VAL A 330 -1.39 11.44 -9.48
N SER A 331 -1.01 11.57 -8.22
CA SER A 331 -1.24 10.57 -7.19
C SER A 331 -1.66 11.16 -5.84
N PHE A 332 -2.52 10.44 -5.12
CA PHE A 332 -2.98 10.77 -3.77
C PHE A 332 -2.78 9.58 -2.83
N HIS A 333 -2.17 9.83 -1.67
CA HIS A 333 -1.82 8.79 -0.69
C HIS A 333 -1.90 9.34 0.75
N PRO A 334 -2.27 8.52 1.77
CA PRO A 334 -2.71 7.11 1.73
C PRO A 334 -4.23 6.92 1.73
N LEU A 335 -4.74 5.96 0.93
CA LEU A 335 -6.16 5.64 0.77
C LEU A 335 -6.40 4.12 0.90
N LYS A 336 -6.26 3.58 2.12
CA LYS A 336 -6.22 2.12 2.42
C LYS A 336 -7.53 1.35 2.25
N LEU A 337 -8.66 2.07 2.22
CA LEU A 337 -10.00 1.49 2.10
C LEU A 337 -10.55 1.75 0.70
N PRO A 338 -11.16 0.73 0.04
CA PRO A 338 -11.76 0.92 -1.29
C PRO A 338 -12.74 2.10 -1.36
N GLU A 339 -13.53 2.29 -0.31
CA GLU A 339 -14.53 3.36 -0.23
C GLU A 339 -13.86 4.75 -0.28
N LEU A 340 -12.77 4.94 0.48
CA LEU A 340 -11.99 6.18 0.46
C LEU A 340 -11.24 6.34 -0.87
N TYR A 341 -10.63 5.27 -1.38
CA TYR A 341 -9.91 5.25 -2.65
C TYR A 341 -10.80 5.70 -3.81
N PHE A 342 -12.01 5.13 -3.95
CA PHE A 342 -12.90 5.47 -5.06
C PHE A 342 -13.61 6.80 -4.88
N THR A 343 -13.84 7.26 -3.64
CA THR A 343 -14.28 8.63 -3.38
C THR A 343 -13.23 9.63 -3.85
N CYS A 344 -11.97 9.39 -3.48
CA CYS A 344 -10.82 10.19 -3.91
C CYS A 344 -10.66 10.19 -5.43
N LEU A 345 -10.73 9.01 -6.08
CA LEU A 345 -10.64 8.90 -7.52
C LEU A 345 -11.76 9.68 -8.22
N SER A 346 -12.99 9.61 -7.72
CA SER A 346 -14.13 10.33 -8.30
C SER A 346 -13.94 11.85 -8.19
N GLN A 347 -13.46 12.34 -7.04
CA GLN A 347 -13.10 13.75 -6.85
C GLN A 347 -11.97 14.19 -7.77
N ALA A 348 -10.93 13.36 -7.91
CA ALA A 348 -9.80 13.66 -8.78
C ALA A 348 -10.24 13.75 -10.24
N LEU A 349 -11.02 12.79 -10.74
CA LEU A 349 -11.51 12.80 -12.12
C LEU A 349 -12.44 13.98 -12.44
N ALA A 350 -13.08 14.59 -11.42
CA ALA A 350 -13.90 15.78 -11.60
C ALA A 350 -13.08 17.08 -11.75
N VAL A 351 -11.76 17.03 -11.51
CA VAL A 351 -10.85 18.16 -11.75
C VAL A 351 -10.39 18.11 -13.20
N ALA A 352 -10.85 19.10 -13.97
CA ALA A 352 -10.57 19.30 -15.39
C ALA A 352 -9.07 19.41 -15.71
#